data_AF-A0A7Z9FDS9-F1
#
_entry.id   AF-A0A7Z9FDS9-F1
#
_cell.length_a   1.000
_cell.length_b   1.000
_cell.length_c   1.000
_cell.angle_alpha   90.00
_cell.angle_beta   90.00
_cell.angle_gamma   90.00
#
_symmetry.space_group_name_H-M   'P 1'
#
loop_
_entity.id
_entity.type
_entity.pdbx_description
1 polymer ?
#
loop_
_entity_poly.entity_id
_entity_poly.type
_entity_poly.pdbx_seq_one_letter_code
_entity_poly.pdbx_strand_id
1 'polypeptide(L)'
;MEFARYQRSKQELNVAPLIDVVFLLLFFFMLASTFIEPEAVDLMLKSGESATVAPAEPLEVQVTTDGTIRLNGLRLSLGQLSTEIAARIKGD
;
A
#
# COMPACT_ATOMS: atom_id res chain seq x y z
N MET A 1 -5.90 76.29 -19.44
CA MET A 1 -5.32 75.01 -18.98
C MET A 1 -6.31 73.93 -19.34
N GLU A 2 -5.96 73.09 -20.31
CA GLU A 2 -6.83 72.03 -20.81
C GLU A 2 -6.58 70.78 -19.95
N PHE A 3 -7.59 70.37 -19.19
CA PHE A 3 -7.46 69.26 -18.23
C PHE A 3 -7.55 67.94 -18.98
N ALA A 4 -6.40 67.28 -19.18
CA ALA A 4 -6.34 65.93 -19.71
C ALA A 4 -7.10 64.97 -18.77
N ARG A 5 -8.24 64.45 -19.25
CA ARG A 5 -9.10 63.53 -18.50
C ARG A 5 -8.36 62.19 -18.36
N TYR A 6 -7.91 61.88 -17.15
CA TYR A 6 -7.37 60.56 -16.83
C TYR A 6 -8.47 59.51 -16.98
N GLN A 7 -8.49 58.80 -18.11
CA GLN A 7 -9.37 57.65 -18.27
C GLN A 7 -8.87 56.53 -17.36
N ARG A 8 -9.63 56.22 -16.31
CA ARG A 8 -9.47 54.97 -15.56
C ARG A 8 -9.74 53.82 -16.53
N SER A 9 -8.70 53.14 -17.00
CA SER A 9 -8.87 51.85 -17.65
C SER A 9 -9.42 50.89 -16.59
N LYS A 10 -10.64 50.39 -16.79
CA LYS A 10 -11.10 49.18 -16.10
C LYS A 10 -10.17 48.05 -16.55
N GLN A 11 -9.28 47.60 -15.67
CA GLN A 11 -8.59 46.32 -15.88
C GLN A 11 -9.65 45.23 -15.74
N GLU A 12 -10.07 44.68 -16.88
CA GLU A 12 -10.86 43.46 -16.89
C GLU A 12 -9.94 42.30 -16.49
N LEU A 13 -10.38 41.51 -15.51
CA LEU A 13 -9.62 40.35 -15.06
C LEU A 13 -9.53 39.35 -16.22
N ASN A 14 -8.33 39.02 -16.68
CA ASN A 14 -8.17 37.99 -17.69
C ASN A 14 -8.46 36.62 -17.04
N VAL A 15 -9.59 36.01 -17.40
CA VAL A 15 -10.05 34.72 -16.83
C VAL A 15 -9.37 33.52 -17.48
N ALA A 16 -8.81 33.66 -18.69
CA ALA A 16 -8.19 32.56 -19.42
C ALA A 16 -7.04 31.87 -18.65
N PRO A 17 -6.12 32.60 -17.99
CA PRO A 17 -5.08 31.99 -17.15
C PRO A 17 -5.65 31.27 -15.90
N LEU A 18 -6.75 31.75 -15.33
CA LEU A 18 -7.37 31.10 -14.16
C LEU A 18 -8.03 29.77 -14.53
N ILE A 19 -8.69 29.74 -15.69
CA ILE A 19 -9.32 28.51 -16.21
C ILE A 19 -8.25 27.44 -16.43
N ASP A 20 -7.08 27.82 -16.97
CA ASP A 20 -5.96 26.90 -17.22
C ASP A 20 -5.43 26.26 -15.93
N VAL A 21 -5.20 27.06 -14.88
CA VAL A 21 -4.76 26.56 -13.57
C VAL A 21 -5.78 25.59 -12.97
N VAL A 22 -7.08 25.91 -13.05
CA VAL A 22 -8.13 25.04 -12.53
C VAL A 22 -8.22 23.73 -13.34
N PHE A 23 -8.09 23.77 -14.66
CA PHE A 23 -8.07 22.57 -15.50
C PHE A 23 -6.88 21.67 -15.21
N LEU A 24 -5.69 22.27 -15.06
CA LEU A 24 -4.47 21.54 -14.72
C LEU A 24 -4.61 20.81 -13.36
N LEU A 25 -5.21 21.47 -12.36
CA LEU A 25 -5.46 20.87 -11.05
C LEU A 25 -6.44 19.70 -11.12
N LEU A 26 -7.54 19.85 -11.87
CA LEU A 26 -8.52 18.78 -12.06
C LEU A 26 -7.92 17.57 -12.77
N PHE A 27 -7.12 17.81 -13.82
CA PHE A 27 -6.45 16.74 -14.56
C PHE A 27 -5.43 16.00 -13.70
N PHE A 28 -4.62 16.73 -12.92
CA PHE A 28 -3.70 16.14 -11.97
C PHE A 28 -4.43 15.26 -10.94
N PHE A 29 -5.54 15.74 -10.37
CA PHE A 29 -6.34 14.98 -9.40
C PHE A 29 -6.95 13.72 -10.02
N MET A 30 -7.48 13.84 -11.25
CA MET A 30 -8.07 12.72 -11.99
C MET A 30 -7.03 11.63 -12.28
N LEU A 31 -5.82 12.01 -12.70
CA LEU A 31 -4.72 11.07 -12.94
C LEU A 31 -4.16 10.47 -11.64
N ALA A 32 -4.08 11.25 -10.56
CA ALA A 32 -3.57 10.76 -9.28
C ALA A 32 -4.54 9.76 -8.62
N SER A 33 -5.85 9.92 -8.84
CA SER A 33 -6.88 9.08 -8.23
C SER A 33 -6.81 7.60 -8.65
N THR A 34 -6.17 7.26 -9.78
CA THR A 34 -6.06 5.89 -10.26
C THR A 34 -4.97 5.08 -9.57
N PHE A 35 -4.14 5.69 -8.71
CA PHE A 35 -3.01 5.01 -8.05
C PHE A 35 -3.34 4.44 -6.67
N ILE A 36 -4.58 4.59 -6.19
CA ILE A 36 -5.02 3.92 -4.98
C ILE A 36 -5.61 2.58 -5.40
N GLU A 37 -4.72 1.63 -5.69
CA GLU A 37 -5.09 0.23 -5.70
C GLU A 37 -5.24 -0.15 -4.22
N PRO A 38 -6.46 -0.38 -3.70
CA PRO A 38 -6.58 -0.95 -2.37
C PRO A 38 -5.92 -2.32 -2.45
N GLU A 39 -4.77 -2.47 -1.80
CA GLU A 39 -4.18 -3.76 -1.52
C GLU A 39 -5.19 -4.47 -0.60
N ALA A 40 -6.15 -5.16 -1.22
CA ALA A 40 -7.18 -5.91 -0.53
C ALA A 40 -6.49 -7.13 0.06
N VAL A 41 -5.85 -6.95 1.21
CA VAL A 41 -5.48 -8.06 2.06
C VAL A 41 -6.80 -8.67 2.53
N ASP A 42 -7.21 -9.75 1.89
CA ASP A 42 -8.38 -10.55 2.29
C ASP A 42 -8.08 -11.20 3.64
N LEU A 43 -8.21 -10.43 4.71
CA LEU A 43 -8.11 -10.92 6.07
C LEU A 43 -9.42 -11.67 6.36
N MET A 44 -9.44 -12.95 6.01
CA MET A 44 -10.44 -13.90 6.49
C MET A 44 -10.26 -14.05 8.02
N LEU A 45 -10.80 -13.11 8.80
CA LEU A 45 -10.89 -13.23 10.25
C LEU A 45 -11.83 -14.40 10.54
N LYS A 46 -11.25 -15.53 11.00
CA LYS A 46 -12.03 -16.62 11.57
C LYS A 46 -12.76 -16.07 12.80
N SER A 47 -14.09 -16.09 12.77
CA SER A 47 -14.95 -15.85 13.92
C SER A 47 -14.79 -16.98 14.95
N GLY A 48 -13.66 -16.98 15.65
CA GLY A 48 -13.41 -17.80 16.83
C GLY A 48 -13.26 -16.87 18.01
N GLU A 49 -13.92 -17.23 19.12
CA GLU A 49 -13.83 -16.53 20.40
C GLU A 49 -12.41 -16.07 20.72
N SER A 50 -12.33 -14.94 21.42
CA SER A 50 -11.14 -14.25 21.90
C SER A 50 -10.15 -15.17 22.63
N ALA A 51 -9.48 -16.06 21.91
CA ALA A 51 -8.24 -16.67 22.33
C ALA A 51 -7.21 -15.56 22.19
N THR A 52 -6.60 -15.17 23.30
CA THR A 52 -5.30 -14.50 23.29
C THR A 52 -4.40 -15.31 22.36
N VAL A 53 -4.26 -14.85 21.12
CA VAL A 53 -3.29 -15.39 20.17
C VAL A 53 -1.95 -15.07 20.78
N ALA A 54 -1.37 -16.03 21.50
CA ALA A 54 0.05 -16.00 21.79
C ALA A 54 0.72 -15.75 20.43
N PRO A 55 1.67 -14.81 20.31
CA PRO A 55 2.29 -14.53 19.03
C PRO A 55 2.88 -15.83 18.50
N ALA A 56 2.21 -16.41 17.51
CA ALA A 56 2.69 -17.62 16.88
C ALA A 56 4.03 -17.26 16.27
N GLU A 57 5.10 -17.91 16.72
CA GLU A 57 6.41 -17.69 16.12
C GLU A 57 6.29 -18.02 14.62
N PRO A 58 6.68 -17.09 13.73
CA PRO A 58 6.58 -17.33 12.30
C PRO A 58 7.44 -18.54 11.94
N LEU A 59 6.86 -19.44 11.15
CA LEU A 59 7.56 -20.64 10.68
C LEU A 59 8.38 -20.27 9.43
N GLU A 60 9.69 -20.12 9.60
CA GLU A 60 10.61 -19.78 8.51
C GLU A 60 11.20 -21.03 7.87
N VAL A 61 10.95 -21.22 6.58
CA VAL A 61 11.56 -22.30 5.78
C VAL A 61 12.59 -21.68 4.84
N GLN A 62 13.86 -22.02 5.02
CA GLN A 62 14.94 -21.61 4.14
C GLN A 62 15.36 -22.78 3.25
N VAL A 63 15.50 -22.51 1.95
CA VAL A 63 16.04 -23.46 0.98
C VAL A 63 17.28 -22.80 0.37
N THR A 64 18.40 -23.48 0.52
CA THR A 64 19.71 -23.02 0.03
C THR A 64 20.01 -23.60 -1.36
N THR A 65 20.97 -23.00 -2.08
CA THR A 65 21.38 -23.45 -3.41
C THR A 65 21.97 -24.86 -3.45
N ASP A 66 22.49 -25.34 -2.32
CA ASP A 66 22.98 -26.72 -2.14
C ASP A 66 21.86 -27.73 -1.79
N GLY A 67 20.59 -27.29 -1.80
CA GLY A 67 19.43 -28.12 -1.49
C GLY A 67 19.25 -28.38 0.00
N THR A 68 20.00 -27.70 0.87
CA THR A 68 19.80 -27.77 2.31
C THR A 68 18.54 -27.02 2.71
N ILE A 69 17.66 -27.72 3.43
CA ILE A 69 16.42 -27.17 3.99
C ILE A 69 16.67 -26.84 5.46
N ARG A 70 16.21 -25.66 5.89
CA ARG A 70 16.23 -25.25 7.30
C ARG A 70 14.85 -24.76 7.73
N LEU A 71 14.46 -25.12 8.96
CA LEU A 71 13.24 -24.67 9.62
C LEU A 71 13.64 -23.88 10.87
N ASN A 72 13.35 -22.57 10.92
CA ASN A 72 13.81 -21.67 11.99
C ASN A 72 15.31 -21.85 12.29
N GLY A 73 16.12 -21.95 11.24
CA GLY A 73 17.58 -22.15 11.34
C GLY A 73 18.05 -23.59 11.57
N LEU A 74 17.17 -24.53 11.94
CA LEU A 74 17.48 -25.96 12.12
C LEU A 74 17.50 -26.69 10.79
N ARG A 75 18.61 -27.37 10.47
CA ARG A 75 18.72 -28.18 9.25
C ARG A 75 17.84 -29.42 9.34
N LEU A 76 16.97 -29.62 8.36
CA LEU A 76 16.08 -30.78 8.26
C LEU A 76 16.25 -31.47 6.90
N SER A 77 15.98 -32.78 6.88
CA SER A 77 15.75 -33.49 5.63
C SER A 77 14.32 -33.25 5.11
N LEU A 78 14.09 -33.43 3.81
CA LEU A 78 12.77 -33.25 3.20
C LEU A 78 11.69 -34.13 3.86
N GLY A 79 12.02 -35.35 4.26
CA GLY A 79 11.10 -36.26 4.96
C GLY A 79 10.79 -35.85 6.39
N GLN A 80 11.67 -35.08 7.04
CA GLN A 80 11.44 -34.54 8.39
C GLN A 80 10.66 -33.23 8.35
N LEU A 81 10.79 -32.45 7.27
CA LEU A 81 10.13 -31.17 7.12
C LEU A 81 8.61 -31.27 7.29
N SER A 82 7.95 -32.21 6.60
CA SER A 82 6.50 -32.39 6.70
C SER A 82 6.05 -32.76 8.12
N THR A 83 6.83 -33.58 8.80
CA THR A 83 6.53 -34.06 10.16
C THR A 83 6.68 -32.93 11.18
N GLU A 84 7.76 -32.14 11.07
CA GLU A 84 8.02 -31.00 11.95
C GLU A 84 7.00 -29.87 11.75
N ILE A 85 6.61 -29.59 10.50
CA ILE A 85 5.54 -28.64 10.19
C ILE A 85 4.22 -29.13 10.78
N ALA A 86 3.87 -30.41 10.58
CA ALA A 86 2.63 -30.97 11.10
C ALA A 86 2.60 -30.97 12.64
N ALA A 87 3.71 -31.26 13.31
CA ALA A 87 3.81 -31.22 14.76
C ALA A 87 3.58 -29.81 15.33
N ARG A 88 4.10 -28.78 14.64
CA ARG A 88 3.98 -27.38 15.06
C ARG A 88 2.65 -26.73 14.70
N ILE A 89 1.96 -27.21 13.65
CA ILE A 89 0.62 -26.75 13.27
C ILE A 89 -0.49 -27.45 14.06
N LYS A 90 -0.28 -28.72 14.46
CA LYS A 90 -1.25 -29.52 15.21
C LYS A 90 -1.10 -29.37 16.74
N GLY A 91 -0.07 -28.65 17.19
CA GLY A 91 0.09 -28.23 18.57
C GLY A 91 -0.72 -26.97 18.87
N ASP A 92 -2.04 -27.04 18.67
CA ASP A 92 -3.07 -26.14 19.19
C ASP A 92 -4.41 -26.89 19.20
#